data_AF-A0A380EQ62-F1
#
_entry.id   AF-A0A380EQ62-F1
#
_cell.length_a   1.000
_cell.length_b   1.000
_cell.length_c   1.000
_cell.angle_alpha   90.00
_cell.angle_beta   90.00
_cell.angle_gamma   90.00
#
_symmetry.space_group_name_H-M   'P 1'
#
loop_
_entity.id
_entity.type
_entity.pdbx_description
1 polymer ?
#
loop_
_entity_poly.entity_id
_entity_poly.type
_entity_poly.pdbx_seq_one_letter_code
_entity_poly.pdbx_strand_id
1 'polypeptide(L)'
;MRRTNQDTKFVFLDFIQSENIQTLTQNIGFKDQEVIWLYQYFSDISLAPTTYTLDDIERELGHDISFRERNGKIVRLYFMGNHHL
;
A
#
# COMPACT_ATOMS: atom_id res chain seq x y z
N MET A 1 9.23 -22.56 14.45
CA MET A 1 8.00 -21.82 14.77
C MET A 1 6.76 -22.49 14.17
N ARG A 2 6.56 -22.51 12.85
CA ARG A 2 5.37 -23.18 12.25
C ARG A 2 5.31 -24.70 12.50
N ARG A 3 6.46 -25.38 12.55
CA ARG A 3 6.57 -26.81 12.88
C ARG A 3 6.36 -27.12 14.37
N THR A 4 6.35 -26.09 15.23
CA THR A 4 6.19 -26.22 16.69
C THR A 4 4.85 -25.68 17.21
N ASN A 5 3.94 -25.31 16.30
CA ASN A 5 2.59 -24.79 16.59
C ASN A 5 2.53 -23.62 17.59
N GLN A 6 3.59 -22.79 17.64
CA GLN A 6 3.63 -21.61 18.47
C GLN A 6 3.14 -20.39 17.70
N ASP A 7 2.18 -19.65 18.25
CA ASP A 7 1.79 -18.35 17.72
C ASP A 7 2.99 -17.40 17.81
N THR A 8 3.48 -16.95 16.66
CA THR A 8 4.71 -16.16 16.55
C THR A 8 4.39 -14.91 15.73
N LYS A 9 4.77 -13.74 16.27
CA LYS A 9 4.68 -12.46 15.57
C LYS A 9 6.07 -11.94 15.24
N PHE A 10 6.24 -11.40 14.04
CA PHE A 10 7.45 -10.76 13.54
C PHE A 10 7.19 -9.26 13.47
N VAL A 11 7.92 -8.49 14.29
CA VAL A 11 7.74 -7.04 14.42
C VAL A 11 8.80 -6.34 13.57
N PHE A 12 8.35 -5.51 12.63
CA PHE A 12 9.19 -4.63 11.84
C PHE A 12 9.10 -3.21 12.38
N LEU A 13 10.26 -2.64 12.75
CA LEU A 13 10.38 -1.30 13.33
C LEU A 13 10.80 -0.27 12.29
N ASP A 14 11.45 -0.71 11.22
CA ASP A 14 11.92 0.18 10.16
C ASP A 14 10.78 0.73 9.33
N PHE A 15 10.93 1.98 8.92
CA PHE A 15 9.98 2.64 8.05
C PHE A 15 10.23 2.27 6.60
N ILE A 16 9.30 1.51 6.01
CA ILE A 16 9.37 1.05 4.62
C ILE A 16 8.34 1.82 3.80
N GLN A 17 8.79 2.82 3.02
CA GLN A 17 7.92 3.65 2.18
C GLN A 17 7.84 3.19 0.72
N SER A 18 8.86 2.48 0.23
CA SER A 18 9.05 2.27 -1.20
C SER A 18 8.08 1.26 -1.81
N GLU A 19 7.60 0.30 -1.01
CA GLU A 19 6.65 -0.73 -1.44
C GLU A 19 5.70 -1.09 -0.30
N ASN A 20 4.58 -1.73 -0.64
CA ASN A 20 3.68 -2.29 0.35
C ASN A 20 4.41 -3.38 1.15
N ILE A 21 4.53 -3.19 2.47
CA ILE A 21 5.22 -4.14 3.36
C ILE A 21 4.59 -5.55 3.33
N GLN A 22 3.30 -5.65 3.01
CA GLN A 22 2.62 -6.94 2.81
C GLN A 22 3.27 -7.71 1.66
N THR A 23 3.53 -7.05 0.53
CA THR A 23 4.18 -7.67 -0.63
C THR A 23 5.60 -8.14 -0.30
N LEU A 24 6.36 -7.33 0.44
CA LEU A 24 7.72 -7.69 0.86
C LEU A 24 7.73 -8.90 1.81
N THR A 25 6.86 -8.90 2.81
CA THR A 25 6.80 -9.98 3.82
C THR A 25 6.27 -11.28 3.22
N GLN A 26 5.31 -11.20 2.29
CA GLN A 26 4.83 -12.35 1.53
C GLN A 26 5.95 -12.95 0.65
N ASN A 27 6.75 -12.13 -0.02
CA ASN A 27 7.88 -12.60 -0.84
C ASN A 27 8.95 -13.32 -0.01
N ILE A 28 9.12 -12.94 1.27
CA ILE A 28 10.02 -13.60 2.21
C ILE A 28 9.39 -14.90 2.80
N GLY A 29 8.08 -15.08 2.64
CA GLY A 29 7.34 -16.25 3.07
C GLY A 29 6.65 -16.11 4.43
N PHE A 30 6.51 -14.88 4.94
CA PHE A 30 5.66 -14.58 6.10
C PHE A 30 4.19 -14.60 5.72
N LYS A 31 3.33 -14.97 6.67
CA LYS A 31 1.88 -14.79 6.55
C LYS A 31 1.53 -13.43 7.14
N ASP A 32 0.56 -12.73 6.54
CA ASP A 32 0.12 -11.41 6.99
C ASP A 32 -0.25 -11.40 8.49
N GLN A 33 -0.87 -12.48 8.99
CA GLN A 33 -1.27 -12.66 10.40
C GLN A 33 -0.09 -12.82 11.38
N GLU A 34 1.11 -13.06 10.87
CA GLU A 34 2.34 -13.21 11.65
C GLU A 34 3.17 -11.92 11.63
N VAL A 35 2.75 -10.87 10.92
CA VAL A 35 3.52 -9.64 10.73
C VAL A 35 2.88 -8.48 11.50
N ILE A 36 3.70 -7.73 12.24
CA ILE A 36 3.31 -6.46 12.86
C ILE A 36 4.28 -5.39 12.35
N TRP A 37 3.74 -4.32 11.76
CA TRP A 37 4.53 -3.15 11.40
C TRP A 37 4.23 -2.01 12.35
N LEU A 38 5.24 -1.47 13.03
CA LEU A 38 5.07 -0.47 14.10
C LEU A 38 4.19 0.71 13.68
N TYR A 39 4.41 1.24 12.47
CA TYR A 39 3.68 2.40 11.94
C TYR A 39 2.23 2.09 11.59
N GLN A 40 1.92 0.83 11.25
CA GLN A 40 0.57 0.39 10.94
C GLN A 40 -0.16 -0.10 12.19
N TYR A 41 0.54 -0.57 13.22
CA TYR A 41 -0.07 -1.14 14.42
C TYR A 41 -0.98 -0.16 15.18
N PHE A 42 -0.72 1.14 15.04
CA PHE A 42 -1.54 2.20 15.65
C PHE A 42 -2.67 2.71 14.75
N SER A 43 -2.85 2.15 13.55
CA SER A 43 -3.97 2.45 12.67
C SER A 43 -4.93 1.28 12.56
N ASP A 44 -6.20 1.55 12.26
CA ASP A 44 -7.21 0.51 12.01
C ASP A 44 -7.05 -0.14 10.61
N ILE A 45 -5.90 0.08 9.95
CA ILE A 45 -5.62 -0.39 8.60
C ILE A 45 -5.02 -1.80 8.68
N SER A 46 -5.66 -2.77 8.03
CA SER A 46 -5.14 -4.15 7.93
C SER A 46 -4.02 -4.27 6.88
N LEU A 47 -3.07 -5.17 7.12
CA LEU A 47 -2.06 -5.56 6.12
C LEU A 47 -2.79 -6.26 4.98
N ALA A 48 -3.06 -5.54 3.89
CA ALA A 48 -3.73 -6.06 2.72
C ALA A 48 -2.96 -5.64 1.45
N PRO A 49 -3.02 -6.46 0.39
CA PRO A 49 -2.52 -6.04 -0.90
C PRO A 49 -3.20 -4.74 -1.34
N THR A 50 -2.47 -3.89 -2.03
CA THR A 50 -2.99 -2.63 -2.57
C THR A 50 -4.06 -2.93 -3.61
N THR A 51 -5.33 -2.72 -3.25
CA THR A 51 -6.49 -2.86 -4.14
C THR A 51 -6.90 -1.54 -4.79
N TYR A 52 -6.29 -0.43 -4.37
CA TYR A 52 -6.58 0.91 -4.90
C TYR A 52 -6.16 1.01 -6.36
N THR A 53 -7.13 1.16 -7.26
CA THR A 53 -6.88 1.32 -8.69
C THR A 53 -6.70 2.80 -9.05
N LEU A 54 -6.14 3.06 -10.24
CA LEU A 54 -6.09 4.43 -10.76
C LEU A 54 -7.51 5.01 -10.89
N ASP A 55 -8.47 4.19 -11.32
CA ASP A 55 -9.87 4.60 -11.47
C ASP A 55 -10.50 5.00 -10.12
N ASP A 56 -10.11 4.36 -9.01
CA ASP A 56 -10.55 4.76 -7.65
C ASP A 56 -9.98 6.13 -7.25
N ILE A 57 -8.70 6.39 -7.56
CA ILE A 57 -8.05 7.68 -7.32
C ILE A 57 -8.73 8.78 -8.14
N GLU A 58 -9.03 8.50 -9.41
CA GLU A 58 -9.69 9.43 -10.33
C GLU A 58 -11.11 9.78 -9.85
N ARG A 59 -11.86 8.78 -9.34
CA ARG A 59 -13.20 8.98 -8.79
C ARG A 59 -13.20 9.78 -7.48
N GLU A 60 -12.21 9.56 -6.62
CA GLU A 60 -12.11 10.26 -5.32
C GLU A 60 -11.64 11.71 -5.48
N LEU A 61 -10.72 11.98 -6.42
CA LEU A 61 -10.24 13.34 -6.69
C LEU A 61 -11.29 14.22 -7.39
N GLY A 62 -12.30 13.63 -8.04
CA GLY A 62 -13.43 14.37 -8.61
C GLY A 62 -13.03 15.39 -9.69
N HIS A 63 -11.84 15.27 -10.27
CA HIS A 63 -11.28 16.21 -11.24
C HIS A 63 -11.18 15.57 -12.62
N ASP A 64 -11.56 16.34 -13.65
CA ASP A 64 -11.38 15.92 -15.05
C ASP A 64 -9.88 15.74 -15.37
N ILE A 65 -9.54 14.51 -15.78
CA ILE A 65 -8.16 14.16 -16.16
C ILE A 65 -7.90 14.74 -17.53
N SER A 66 -7.02 15.73 -17.59
CA SER A 66 -6.66 16.40 -18.84
C SER A 66 -5.68 15.58 -19.68
N PHE A 67 -4.79 14.84 -19.03
CA PHE A 67 -3.77 14.07 -19.72
C PHE A 67 -3.26 12.89 -18.88
N ARG A 68 -3.03 11.75 -19.53
CA ARG A 68 -2.45 10.54 -18.94
C ARG A 68 -1.19 10.15 -19.68
N GLU A 69 -0.05 10.21 -18.99
CA GLU A 69 1.22 9.71 -19.51
C GLU A 69 1.57 8.38 -18.82
N ARG A 70 1.81 7.31 -19.58
CA ARG A 70 2.28 6.03 -19.05
C ARG A 70 3.72 5.80 -19.49
N ASN A 71 4.63 5.71 -18.52
CA ASN A 71 6.02 5.32 -18.74
C ASN A 71 6.33 4.03 -17.94
N GLY A 72 6.14 2.88 -18.59
CA GLY A 72 6.34 1.56 -17.97
C GLY A 72 5.39 1.30 -16.80
N LYS A 73 5.95 1.17 -15.58
CA LYS A 73 5.21 0.99 -14.32
C LYS A 73 4.73 2.31 -13.70
N ILE A 74 5.15 3.45 -14.24
CA ILE A 74 4.77 4.78 -13.74
C ILE A 74 3.64 5.32 -14.60
N VAL A 75 2.56 5.78 -13.97
CA VAL A 75 1.48 6.53 -14.61
C VAL A 75 1.45 7.92 -14.00
N ARG A 76 1.55 8.95 -14.83
CA ARG A 76 1.39 10.35 -14.43
C ARG A 76 0.02 10.82 -14.89
N LEU A 77 -0.76 11.33 -13.94
CA LEU A 77 -2.06 11.93 -14.17
C LEU A 77 -1.91 13.45 -14.05
N TYR A 78 -2.35 14.19 -15.07
CA TYR A 78 -2.39 15.63 -15.06
C TYR A 78 -3.82 16.09 -14.86
N PHE A 79 -4.08 16.69 -13.70
CA PHE A 79 -5.37 17.29 -13.38
C PHE A 79 -5.36 18.75 -13.85
N MET A 80 -6.36 19.16 -14.63
CA MET A 80 -6.59 20.58 -14.86
C MET A 80 -7.26 21.16 -13.62
N GLY A 81 -6.45 21.77 -12.75
CA GLY A 81 -6.95 22.39 -11.54
C GLY A 81 -7.89 23.55 -11.88
N ASN A 82 -9.18 23.41 -11.57
CA ASN A 82 -9.93 24.57 -11.12
C ASN A 82 -9.40 24.93 -9.73
N HIS A 83 -8.51 25.91 -9.74
CA HIS A 83 -7.81 26.43 -8.58
C HIS A 83 -8.79 27.22 -7.70
N HIS A 84 -9.45 26.59 -6.73
CA HIS A 84 -10.24 27.28 -5.71
C HIS A 84 -9.81 26.86 -4.30
N LEU A 85 -8.87 27.68 -3.79
CA LEU A 85 -8.58 28.08 -2.40
C LEU A 85 -8.64 27.02 -1.28
#